data_AF-A0A8J7PEP6-F1
#
_entry.id   AF-A0A8J7PEP6-F1
#
_cell.length_a   1.000
_cell.length_b   1.000
_cell.length_c   1.000
_cell.angle_alpha   90.00
_cell.angle_beta   90.00
_cell.angle_gamma   90.00
#
_symmetry.space_group_name_H-M   'P 1'
#
loop_
_entity.id
_entity.type
_entity.pdbx_description
1 polymer ?
#
loop_
_entity_poly.entity_id
_entity_poly.type
_entity_poly.pdbx_seq_one_letter_code
_entity_poly.pdbx_strand_id
1 'polypeptide(L)'
;MKYDEKKFNSSVEEYKKILGNAKEKSFLIVFDIKNKKAFFSIAPLSRALHELGADVHVIGKDRKSGALDALNDVWNTFNEHKKGNSNDKVKALMTFIESLEKKSKGNFIGLFEGPDCILEANNSGFEGSHNLEFRDDWFKEHRTKELNETCRKIWGDVYELKDNEKVSINFALIPKDGMLGHPLEDYLDSYAIIWYMKENSNNNARMGSSTQRISMLDKSERISELKTTLLGCELSKEVDEEIFKKYKILSDLLDLQKIKPEDASFFISGKGYPGKHLFGEVIGYPSLNKKTRWQSPSQIIYKLDFFPQTSLDDREPMSRVGFTETLPVDIFIDTCNIDWKDMRKRNCKIKEIEDKCDVVRVSGEELNGVRTDLEIGLVKKDGSNRWVRTSDTDVREKINSEYLERTGIKAGTMANLPGGEAFVTPEYVKGTFIGDVVISIDQSYLLSEKNPLVIETYGDSYKVISGQKEIIEKFEKKKKDAWEMIMNMEKNKSAPKELIELKKSNFNRVGEFAINTNPKAKLCNYLIVNEKIARMIHIALGSGFEPDRATEYHTDIVINSPRQKLDIYGIDNQGKEHWIIKKGEFVV
;
A
#
# COMPACT_ATOMS: atom_id res chain seq x y z
N MET A 1 22.10 -6.73 -18.55
CA MET A 1 21.25 -5.56 -18.28
C MET A 1 20.15 -5.53 -19.32
N LYS A 2 18.91 -5.61 -18.86
CA LYS A 2 17.69 -5.54 -19.67
C LYS A 2 17.59 -4.16 -20.33
N TYR A 3 18.03 -3.11 -19.63
CA TYR A 3 17.92 -1.72 -20.06
C TYR A 3 19.28 -1.09 -20.39
N ASP A 4 19.26 0.00 -21.17
CA ASP A 4 20.45 0.80 -21.43
C ASP A 4 20.62 1.88 -20.37
N GLU A 5 21.28 1.51 -19.26
CA GLU A 5 21.50 2.41 -18.13
C GLU A 5 22.33 3.66 -18.50
N LYS A 6 23.23 3.55 -19.48
CA LYS A 6 24.02 4.71 -19.95
C LYS A 6 23.11 5.73 -20.61
N LYS A 7 22.19 5.29 -21.47
CA LYS A 7 21.19 6.17 -22.08
C LYS A 7 20.21 6.74 -21.06
N PHE A 8 19.79 5.92 -20.09
CA PHE A 8 18.94 6.40 -18.99
C PHE A 8 19.64 7.55 -18.24
N ASN A 9 20.87 7.35 -17.79
CA ASN A 9 21.63 8.36 -17.06
C ASN A 9 21.93 9.60 -17.92
N SER A 10 22.24 9.42 -19.22
CA SER A 10 22.39 10.55 -20.16
C SER A 10 21.10 11.38 -20.25
N SER A 11 19.95 10.72 -20.32
CA SER A 11 18.64 11.37 -20.39
C SER A 11 18.32 12.13 -19.11
N VAL A 12 18.69 11.58 -17.94
CA VAL A 12 18.57 12.26 -16.64
C VAL A 12 19.38 13.56 -16.65
N GLU A 13 20.65 13.51 -17.07
CA GLU A 13 21.51 14.71 -17.11
C GLU A 13 21.03 15.76 -18.11
N GLU A 14 20.53 15.33 -19.27
CA GLU A 14 19.93 16.24 -20.26
C GLU A 14 18.69 16.95 -19.72
N TYR A 15 17.78 16.21 -19.07
CA TYR A 15 16.62 16.81 -18.42
C TYR A 15 17.03 17.77 -17.31
N LYS A 16 18.01 17.42 -16.46
CA LYS A 16 18.53 18.33 -15.43
C LYS A 16 19.06 19.62 -16.02
N LYS A 17 19.80 19.55 -17.12
CA LYS A 17 20.34 20.72 -17.83
C LYS A 17 19.23 21.65 -18.32
N ILE A 18 18.13 21.12 -18.86
CA ILE A 18 17.02 21.92 -19.38
C ILE A 18 16.14 22.49 -18.26
N LEU A 19 15.89 21.69 -17.22
CA LEU A 19 15.06 22.08 -16.07
C LEU A 19 15.74 23.15 -15.19
N GLY A 20 17.08 23.11 -15.09
CA GLY A 20 17.84 24.07 -14.30
C GLY A 20 17.51 23.98 -12.82
N ASN A 21 17.15 25.10 -12.19
CA ASN A 21 16.77 25.12 -10.77
C ASN A 21 15.30 24.72 -10.57
N ALA A 22 15.10 23.48 -10.08
CA ALA A 22 13.79 22.92 -9.73
C ALA A 22 13.63 22.64 -8.22
N LYS A 23 14.57 23.08 -7.38
CA LYS A 23 14.55 22.78 -5.95
C LYS A 23 13.28 23.32 -5.28
N GLU A 24 12.64 22.46 -4.48
CA GLU A 24 11.42 22.76 -3.72
C GLU A 24 10.21 23.17 -4.58
N LYS A 25 10.26 22.94 -5.89
CA LYS A 25 9.12 23.14 -6.79
C LYS A 25 8.28 21.88 -6.91
N SER A 26 7.00 22.07 -7.15
CA SER A 26 6.03 21.03 -7.49
C SER A 26 5.78 20.96 -8.99
N PHE A 27 5.87 19.76 -9.56
CA PHE A 27 5.65 19.47 -10.96
C PHE A 27 4.40 18.62 -11.14
N LEU A 28 3.53 19.03 -12.06
CA LEU A 28 2.45 18.21 -12.58
C LEU A 28 2.83 17.72 -13.99
N ILE A 29 2.89 16.40 -14.17
CA ILE A 29 3.07 15.77 -15.48
C ILE A 29 1.74 15.15 -15.91
N VAL A 30 1.24 15.55 -17.07
CA VAL A 30 0.02 14.99 -17.67
C VAL A 30 0.36 14.30 -18.97
N PHE A 31 -0.12 13.06 -19.17
CA PHE A 31 0.12 12.33 -20.41
C PHE A 31 -1.10 11.51 -20.86
N ASP A 32 -1.15 11.17 -22.14
CA ASP A 32 -2.10 10.19 -22.69
C ASP A 32 -1.59 8.77 -22.42
N ILE A 33 -2.39 7.91 -21.79
CA ILE A 33 -2.01 6.52 -21.47
C ILE A 33 -1.76 5.63 -22.71
N LYS A 34 -2.09 6.11 -23.91
CA LYS A 34 -1.75 5.48 -25.20
C LYS A 34 -0.38 5.90 -25.72
N ASN A 35 0.21 6.97 -25.18
CA ASN A 35 1.52 7.44 -25.58
C ASN A 35 2.63 6.68 -24.82
N LYS A 36 3.08 5.56 -25.42
CA LYS A 36 4.18 4.72 -24.90
C LYS A 36 5.46 5.52 -24.65
N LYS A 37 5.84 6.40 -25.58
CA LYS A 37 7.07 7.20 -25.48
C LYS A 37 7.03 8.16 -24.30
N ALA A 38 5.90 8.85 -24.12
CA ALA A 38 5.70 9.72 -22.96
C ALA A 38 5.84 8.92 -21.66
N PHE A 39 5.16 7.77 -21.56
CA PHE A 39 5.19 6.96 -20.35
C PHE A 39 6.61 6.52 -19.96
N PHE A 40 7.40 5.96 -20.89
CA PHE A 40 8.77 5.55 -20.59
C PHE A 40 9.74 6.73 -20.39
N SER A 41 9.43 7.91 -20.92
CA SER A 41 10.22 9.13 -20.66
C SER A 41 10.00 9.69 -19.24
N ILE A 42 8.91 9.32 -18.57
CA ILE A 42 8.65 9.74 -17.17
C ILE A 42 9.69 9.12 -16.22
N ALA A 43 10.27 7.97 -16.53
CA ALA A 43 11.29 7.35 -15.68
C ALA A 43 12.54 8.25 -15.51
N PRO A 44 13.29 8.62 -16.58
CA PRO A 44 14.42 9.54 -16.44
C PRO A 44 13.99 10.95 -16.03
N LEU A 45 12.80 11.42 -16.42
CA LEU A 45 12.29 12.74 -16.01
C LEU A 45 12.04 12.83 -14.50
N SER A 46 11.35 11.84 -13.92
CA SER A 46 11.10 11.79 -12.48
C SER A 46 12.41 11.68 -11.70
N ARG A 47 13.39 10.93 -12.21
CA ARG A 47 14.71 10.85 -11.63
C ARG A 47 15.43 12.22 -11.62
N ALA A 48 15.43 12.91 -12.75
CA ALA A 48 16.01 14.25 -12.88
C ALA A 48 15.38 15.25 -11.90
N LEU A 49 14.05 15.26 -11.81
CA LEU A 49 13.31 16.14 -10.90
C LEU A 49 13.64 15.87 -9.43
N HIS A 50 13.68 14.60 -9.02
CA HIS A 50 14.03 14.24 -7.64
C HIS A 50 15.49 14.59 -7.28
N GLU A 51 16.44 14.46 -8.22
CA GLU A 51 17.83 14.89 -8.01
C GLU A 51 17.95 16.42 -7.87
N LEU A 52 17.11 17.17 -8.56
CA LEU A 52 17.02 18.62 -8.40
C LEU A 52 16.25 19.05 -7.14
N GLY A 53 15.69 18.09 -6.38
CA GLY A 53 14.95 18.35 -5.16
C GLY A 53 13.52 18.86 -5.39
N ALA A 54 12.91 18.49 -6.52
CA ALA A 54 11.51 18.78 -6.84
C ALA A 54 10.57 17.65 -6.40
N ASP A 55 9.30 18.02 -6.19
CA ASP A 55 8.17 17.10 -6.02
C ASP A 55 7.45 16.91 -7.35
N VAL A 56 6.91 15.71 -7.57
CA VAL A 56 6.31 15.30 -8.84
C VAL A 56 4.98 14.59 -8.60
N HIS A 57 3.95 15.03 -9.31
CA HIS A 57 2.69 14.30 -9.48
C HIS A 57 2.48 13.97 -10.94
N VAL A 58 2.04 12.75 -11.23
CA VAL A 58 1.78 12.29 -12.59
C VAL A 58 0.32 11.87 -12.74
N ILE A 59 -0.34 12.36 -13.79
CA ILE A 59 -1.70 11.97 -14.19
C ILE A 59 -1.69 11.47 -15.64
N GLY A 60 -1.92 10.18 -15.82
CA GLY A 60 -2.20 9.55 -17.11
C GLY A 60 -3.71 9.46 -17.35
N LYS A 61 -4.18 9.99 -18.48
CA LYS A 61 -5.60 9.99 -18.88
C LYS A 61 -5.80 9.36 -20.26
N ASP A 62 -7.01 8.84 -20.52
CA ASP A 62 -7.51 8.64 -21.89
C ASP A 62 -8.57 9.73 -22.17
N ARG A 63 -8.20 10.73 -22.98
CA ARG A 63 -8.99 11.92 -23.34
C ARG A 63 -9.32 12.88 -22.17
N LYS A 64 -10.10 12.44 -21.18
CA LYS A 64 -10.63 13.29 -20.08
C LYS A 64 -10.27 12.73 -18.69
N SER A 65 -10.15 13.60 -17.71
CA SER A 65 -9.94 13.21 -16.31
C SER A 65 -10.67 14.17 -15.38
N GLY A 66 -11.81 13.72 -14.83
CA GLY A 66 -12.56 14.51 -13.86
C GLY A 66 -11.73 14.93 -12.64
N ALA A 67 -10.75 14.11 -12.23
CA ALA A 67 -9.84 14.48 -11.14
C ALA A 67 -8.93 15.66 -11.53
N LEU A 68 -8.36 15.65 -12.74
CA LEU A 68 -7.55 16.76 -13.24
C LEU A 68 -8.40 18.02 -13.45
N ASP A 69 -9.60 17.87 -14.02
CA ASP A 69 -10.53 18.98 -14.23
C ASP A 69 -10.91 19.64 -12.91
N ALA A 70 -11.15 18.84 -11.85
CA ALA A 70 -11.51 19.36 -10.54
C ALA A 70 -10.33 20.07 -9.84
N LEU A 71 -9.12 19.54 -9.96
CA LEU A 71 -7.91 20.20 -9.47
C LEU A 71 -7.72 21.57 -10.17
N ASN A 72 -7.84 21.61 -11.50
CA ASN A 72 -7.75 22.83 -12.27
C ASN A 72 -8.79 23.88 -11.84
N ASP A 73 -10.04 23.47 -11.61
CA ASP A 73 -11.10 24.39 -11.16
C ASP A 73 -10.79 24.98 -9.78
N VAL A 74 -10.29 24.16 -8.85
CA VAL A 74 -9.86 24.63 -7.52
C VAL A 74 -8.68 25.60 -7.62
N TRP A 75 -7.65 25.26 -8.38
CA TRP A 75 -6.47 26.11 -8.56
C TRP A 75 -6.80 27.44 -9.24
N ASN A 76 -7.65 27.41 -10.28
CA ASN A 76 -8.11 28.61 -10.96
C ASN A 76 -8.90 29.52 -10.00
N THR A 77 -9.81 28.94 -9.22
CA THR A 77 -10.57 29.66 -8.20
C THR A 77 -9.66 30.27 -7.12
N PHE A 78 -8.63 29.55 -6.69
CA PHE A 78 -7.65 30.06 -5.73
C PHE A 78 -6.78 31.19 -6.33
N ASN A 79 -6.40 31.07 -7.61
CA ASN A 79 -5.67 32.12 -8.31
C ASN A 79 -6.52 33.38 -8.54
N GLU A 80 -7.82 33.24 -8.78
CA GLU A 80 -8.75 34.38 -8.81
C GLU A 80 -8.78 35.13 -7.48
N HIS A 81 -8.80 34.42 -6.35
CA HIS A 81 -8.68 35.03 -5.03
C HIS A 81 -7.38 35.83 -4.88
N LYS A 82 -6.23 35.25 -5.29
CA LYS A 82 -4.93 35.94 -5.25
C LYS A 82 -4.89 37.21 -6.11
N LYS A 83 -5.72 37.28 -7.16
CA LYS A 83 -5.89 38.47 -8.03
C LYS A 83 -6.88 39.51 -7.47
N GLY A 84 -7.48 39.26 -6.31
CA GLY A 84 -8.45 40.15 -5.67
C GLY A 84 -9.90 39.97 -6.16
N ASN A 85 -10.19 38.93 -6.95
CA ASN A 85 -11.56 38.66 -7.38
C ASN A 85 -12.40 38.11 -6.22
N SER A 86 -13.70 38.42 -6.20
CA SER A 86 -14.62 37.99 -5.15
C SER A 86 -15.97 37.56 -5.73
N ASN A 87 -15.95 36.45 -6.49
CA ASN A 87 -17.17 35.77 -6.93
C ASN A 87 -17.59 34.67 -5.94
N ASP A 88 -18.74 34.04 -6.18
CA ASP A 88 -19.30 33.05 -5.25
C ASP A 88 -18.41 31.80 -5.11
N LYS A 89 -17.73 31.38 -6.20
CA LYS A 89 -16.76 30.27 -6.17
C LYS A 89 -15.59 30.60 -5.25
N VAL A 90 -15.00 31.79 -5.40
CA VAL A 90 -13.91 32.29 -4.55
C VAL A 90 -14.33 32.36 -3.09
N LYS A 91 -15.51 32.95 -2.80
CA LYS A 91 -16.03 33.04 -1.44
C LYS A 91 -16.24 31.66 -0.82
N ALA A 92 -16.81 30.71 -1.56
CA ALA A 92 -17.02 29.34 -1.08
C ALA A 92 -15.69 28.64 -0.79
N LEU A 93 -14.71 28.76 -1.70
CA LEU A 93 -13.38 28.18 -1.52
C LEU A 93 -12.69 28.74 -0.27
N MET A 94 -12.64 30.06 -0.13
CA MET A 94 -11.97 30.69 1.01
C MET A 94 -12.69 30.40 2.33
N THR A 95 -14.03 30.38 2.33
CA THR A 95 -14.81 29.99 3.51
C THR A 95 -14.50 28.56 3.96
N PHE A 96 -14.31 27.64 3.00
CA PHE A 96 -13.86 26.28 3.28
C PHE A 96 -12.44 26.28 3.83
N ILE A 97 -11.47 26.91 3.17
CA ILE A 97 -10.07 27.00 3.63
C ILE A 97 -9.97 27.57 5.05
N GLU A 98 -10.65 28.69 5.34
CA GLU A 98 -10.68 29.32 6.66
C GLU A 98 -11.20 28.37 7.74
N SER A 99 -12.17 27.51 7.41
CA SER A 99 -12.68 26.52 8.37
C SER A 99 -11.64 25.44 8.72
N LEU A 100 -10.79 25.08 7.75
CA LEU A 100 -9.68 24.16 7.97
C LEU A 100 -8.57 24.84 8.80
N GLU A 101 -8.26 26.09 8.49
CA GLU A 101 -7.19 26.84 9.16
C GLU A 101 -7.44 27.05 10.66
N LYS A 102 -8.70 27.26 11.05
CA LYS A 102 -9.11 27.31 12.47
C LYS A 102 -8.70 26.07 13.26
N LYS A 103 -8.58 24.91 12.60
CA LYS A 103 -8.18 23.64 13.22
C LYS A 103 -6.69 23.37 13.11
N SER A 104 -6.04 23.79 12.02
CA SER A 104 -4.66 23.39 11.69
C SER A 104 -3.58 24.43 12.02
N LYS A 105 -3.96 25.66 12.41
CA LYS A 105 -3.03 26.76 12.71
C LYS A 105 -2.07 27.14 11.57
N GLY A 106 -2.56 27.28 10.34
CA GLY A 106 -1.77 27.80 9.20
C GLY A 106 -1.32 26.76 8.18
N ASN A 107 -1.80 25.51 8.24
CA ASN A 107 -1.18 24.40 7.52
C ASN A 107 -1.88 23.97 6.23
N PHE A 108 -3.06 24.51 5.88
CA PHE A 108 -3.86 24.03 4.73
C PHE A 108 -3.81 24.94 3.51
N ILE A 109 -3.65 26.26 3.66
CA ILE A 109 -3.78 27.22 2.55
C ILE A 109 -2.81 26.91 1.41
N GLY A 110 -1.58 26.50 1.73
CA GLY A 110 -0.58 26.10 0.74
C GLY A 110 -0.97 24.89 -0.10
N LEU A 111 -1.94 24.07 0.34
CA LEU A 111 -2.45 22.91 -0.39
C LEU A 111 -3.26 23.29 -1.63
N PHE A 112 -3.89 24.47 -1.61
CA PHE A 112 -4.77 24.95 -2.68
C PHE A 112 -4.01 25.72 -3.77
N GLU A 113 -2.70 25.88 -3.60
CA GLU A 113 -1.83 26.40 -4.63
C GLU A 113 -1.66 25.38 -5.75
N GLY A 114 -1.74 25.86 -6.99
CA GLY A 114 -1.43 25.07 -8.17
C GLY A 114 0.04 24.63 -8.23
N PRO A 115 0.37 23.70 -9.14
CA PRO A 115 1.76 23.32 -9.39
C PRO A 115 2.60 24.52 -9.82
N ASP A 116 3.88 24.51 -9.46
CA ASP A 116 4.85 25.52 -9.92
C ASP A 116 5.20 25.32 -11.40
N CYS A 117 5.16 24.07 -11.86
CA CYS A 117 5.45 23.68 -13.23
C CYS A 117 4.44 22.65 -13.74
N ILE A 118 3.94 22.84 -14.96
CA ILE A 118 3.06 21.89 -15.66
C ILE A 118 3.75 21.42 -16.93
N LEU A 119 3.80 20.11 -17.12
CA LEU A 119 4.33 19.44 -18.29
C LEU A 119 3.25 18.54 -18.89
N GLU A 120 2.76 18.87 -20.09
CA GLU A 120 1.79 18.08 -20.83
C GLU A 120 2.48 17.35 -21.99
N ALA A 121 2.31 16.03 -22.06
CA ALA A 121 2.85 15.23 -23.16
C ALA A 121 2.03 15.42 -24.44
N ASN A 122 2.71 15.72 -25.54
CA ASN A 122 2.15 15.73 -26.89
C ASN A 122 2.76 14.61 -27.75
N ASN A 123 2.77 14.75 -29.07
CA ASN A 123 3.30 13.72 -29.98
C ASN A 123 4.85 13.66 -30.04
N SER A 124 5.54 14.73 -29.65
CA SER A 124 7.00 14.89 -29.79
C SER A 124 7.75 15.02 -28.46
N GLY A 125 7.08 15.41 -27.38
CA GLY A 125 7.71 15.65 -26.10
C GLY A 125 6.73 16.08 -25.01
N PHE A 126 7.27 16.58 -23.91
CA PHE A 126 6.54 17.32 -22.88
C PHE A 126 6.66 18.82 -23.16
N GLU A 127 5.54 19.54 -23.08
CA GLU A 127 5.45 21.00 -23.28
C GLU A 127 4.77 21.67 -22.07
N GLY A 128 4.84 22.99 -21.99
CA GLY A 128 4.22 23.78 -20.92
C GLY A 128 5.26 24.70 -20.27
N SER A 129 5.58 24.45 -19.00
CA SER A 129 6.62 25.21 -18.29
C SER A 129 8.02 25.00 -18.87
N HIS A 130 8.27 23.83 -19.46
CA HIS A 130 9.50 23.49 -20.19
C HIS A 130 9.15 22.68 -21.44
N ASN A 131 10.02 22.71 -22.44
CA ASN A 131 9.93 21.85 -23.62
C ASN A 131 11.01 20.76 -23.53
N LEU A 132 10.58 19.50 -23.43
CA LEU A 132 11.45 18.35 -23.22
C LEU A 132 11.14 17.28 -24.27
N GLU A 133 12.12 16.84 -25.04
CA GLU A 133 11.95 15.70 -25.93
C GLU A 133 11.69 14.41 -25.15
N PHE A 134 11.01 13.45 -25.75
CA PHE A 134 10.93 12.11 -25.19
C PHE A 134 12.30 11.42 -25.18
N ARG A 135 12.55 10.68 -24.09
CA ARG A 135 13.76 9.92 -23.80
C ARG A 135 13.35 8.53 -23.32
N ASP A 136 12.85 7.71 -24.25
CA ASP A 136 12.42 6.33 -24.02
C ASP A 136 13.40 5.29 -24.58
N ASP A 137 14.49 5.70 -25.22
CA ASP A 137 15.44 4.83 -25.91
C ASP A 137 16.34 4.00 -24.98
N TRP A 138 16.24 4.24 -23.66
CA TRP A 138 16.79 3.38 -22.62
C TRP A 138 16.01 2.06 -22.48
N PHE A 139 14.71 2.08 -22.80
CA PHE A 139 13.81 0.95 -22.63
C PHE A 139 14.04 -0.11 -23.71
N LYS A 140 14.02 -1.37 -23.29
CA LYS A 140 14.11 -2.54 -24.18
C LYS A 140 13.10 -3.57 -23.72
N GLU A 141 12.53 -4.28 -24.68
CA GLU A 141 11.60 -5.35 -24.41
C GLU A 141 12.32 -6.58 -23.82
N HIS A 142 11.75 -7.15 -22.76
CA HIS A 142 12.28 -8.33 -22.06
C HIS A 142 11.12 -9.25 -21.65
N ARG A 143 11.17 -10.53 -22.04
CA ARG A 143 10.14 -11.56 -21.78
C ARG A 143 8.69 -11.07 -21.97
N THR A 144 8.47 -10.29 -23.02
CA THR A 144 7.21 -9.56 -23.22
C THR A 144 6.01 -10.48 -23.46
N LYS A 145 6.24 -11.65 -24.07
CA LYS A 145 5.20 -12.67 -24.26
C LYS A 145 4.70 -13.21 -22.92
N GLU A 146 5.63 -13.59 -22.03
CA GLU A 146 5.33 -14.12 -20.71
C GLU A 146 4.80 -13.05 -19.76
N LEU A 147 5.33 -11.82 -19.83
CA LEU A 147 4.80 -10.69 -19.06
C LEU A 147 3.35 -10.39 -19.48
N ASN A 148 3.07 -10.37 -20.78
CA ASN A 148 1.73 -10.17 -21.29
C ASN A 148 0.77 -11.30 -20.85
N GLU A 149 1.20 -12.55 -20.87
CA GLU A 149 0.41 -13.68 -20.34
C GLU A 149 0.16 -13.53 -18.84
N THR A 150 1.18 -13.16 -18.06
CA THR A 150 1.08 -12.91 -16.62
C THR A 150 0.03 -11.84 -16.31
N CYS A 151 0.11 -10.68 -16.97
CA CYS A 151 -0.83 -9.58 -16.77
C CYS A 151 -2.26 -9.97 -17.18
N ARG A 152 -2.44 -10.76 -18.26
CA ARG A 152 -3.76 -11.30 -18.63
C ARG A 152 -4.33 -12.22 -17.56
N LYS A 153 -3.52 -13.12 -17.00
CA LYS A 153 -3.95 -14.00 -15.90
C LYS A 153 -4.30 -13.22 -14.65
N ILE A 154 -3.56 -12.16 -14.31
CA ILE A 154 -3.94 -11.30 -13.17
C ILE A 154 -5.30 -10.64 -13.44
N TRP A 155 -5.51 -9.98 -14.57
CA TRP A 155 -6.81 -9.36 -14.83
C TRP A 155 -7.97 -10.36 -14.95
N GLY A 156 -7.71 -11.56 -15.46
CA GLY A 156 -8.72 -12.61 -15.61
C GLY A 156 -9.02 -13.41 -14.34
N ASP A 157 -7.99 -13.99 -13.72
CA ASP A 157 -8.15 -14.98 -12.64
C ASP A 157 -8.14 -14.37 -11.23
N VAL A 158 -7.50 -13.21 -11.07
CA VAL A 158 -7.36 -12.48 -9.79
C VAL A 158 -8.44 -11.41 -9.66
N TYR A 159 -8.67 -10.61 -10.71
CA TYR A 159 -9.65 -9.51 -10.69
C TYR A 159 -11.00 -9.80 -11.34
N GLU A 160 -11.06 -10.78 -12.25
CA GLU A 160 -12.20 -11.00 -13.16
C GLU A 160 -12.73 -9.66 -13.72
N LEU A 161 -11.81 -8.87 -14.28
CA LEU A 161 -12.06 -7.47 -14.60
C LEU A 161 -13.19 -7.32 -15.64
N LYS A 162 -14.20 -6.52 -15.32
CA LYS A 162 -15.37 -6.29 -16.19
C LYS A 162 -15.10 -5.10 -17.13
N ASP A 163 -15.65 -5.11 -18.34
CA ASP A 163 -15.37 -4.10 -19.37
C ASP A 163 -15.75 -2.66 -18.97
N ASN A 164 -16.79 -2.51 -18.16
CA ASN A 164 -17.32 -1.23 -17.71
C ASN A 164 -16.63 -0.67 -16.45
N GLU A 165 -15.75 -1.43 -15.82
CA GLU A 165 -15.09 -1.02 -14.58
C GLU A 165 -14.00 -0.01 -14.84
N LYS A 166 -13.92 1.03 -14.02
CA LYS A 166 -12.80 1.98 -14.04
C LYS A 166 -11.65 1.40 -13.25
N VAL A 167 -10.45 1.44 -13.84
CA VAL A 167 -9.25 0.88 -13.22
C VAL A 167 -8.21 1.98 -13.01
N SER A 168 -7.64 2.06 -11.82
CA SER A 168 -6.41 2.84 -11.60
C SER A 168 -5.18 1.92 -11.58
N ILE A 169 -4.12 2.33 -12.29
CA ILE A 169 -2.87 1.61 -12.39
C ILE A 169 -1.76 2.56 -11.96
N ASN A 170 -1.24 2.39 -10.75
CA ASN A 170 -0.27 3.32 -10.17
C ASN A 170 1.13 2.71 -10.12
N PHE A 171 2.15 3.51 -10.44
CA PHE A 171 3.53 3.06 -10.56
C PHE A 171 4.44 3.81 -9.58
N ALA A 172 5.64 3.30 -9.36
CA ALA A 172 6.66 4.00 -8.57
C ALA A 172 7.48 4.94 -9.48
N LEU A 173 7.58 6.22 -9.10
CA LEU A 173 8.54 7.13 -9.74
C LEU A 173 9.98 6.69 -9.42
N ILE A 174 10.94 7.06 -10.25
CA ILE A 174 12.35 6.75 -10.00
C ILE A 174 12.92 7.78 -9.00
N PRO A 175 13.28 7.39 -7.76
CA PRO A 175 13.83 8.33 -6.78
C PRO A 175 15.31 8.63 -7.08
N LYS A 176 15.86 9.64 -6.41
CA LYS A 176 17.32 9.91 -6.38
C LYS A 176 18.11 8.74 -5.78
N ASP A 177 19.42 8.61 -6.06
CA ASP A 177 20.18 7.39 -5.75
C ASP A 177 20.14 7.00 -4.27
N GLY A 178 20.29 7.98 -3.38
CA GLY A 178 20.24 7.73 -1.93
C GLY A 178 18.89 7.22 -1.42
N MET A 179 17.85 7.22 -2.27
CA MET A 179 16.50 6.74 -1.97
C MET A 179 16.11 5.50 -2.78
N LEU A 180 17.04 4.88 -3.51
CA LEU A 180 16.81 3.54 -4.05
C LEU A 180 16.87 2.51 -2.92
N GLY A 181 15.87 1.63 -2.84
CA GLY A 181 15.87 0.49 -1.91
C GLY A 181 16.39 -0.81 -2.52
N HIS A 182 16.40 -0.85 -3.86
CA HIS A 182 16.78 -1.95 -4.71
C HIS A 182 17.56 -1.40 -5.91
N PRO A 183 18.29 -2.23 -6.68
CA PRO A 183 18.90 -1.81 -7.94
C PRO A 183 17.96 -0.97 -8.82
N LEU A 184 18.54 0.00 -9.54
CA LEU A 184 17.78 0.87 -10.46
C LEU A 184 16.99 0.06 -11.49
N GLU A 185 17.56 -1.03 -11.99
CA GLU A 185 16.93 -1.94 -12.97
C GLU A 185 15.56 -2.44 -12.49
N ASP A 186 15.38 -2.67 -11.19
CA ASP A 186 14.11 -3.16 -10.63
C ASP A 186 13.02 -2.09 -10.69
N TYR A 187 13.38 -0.82 -10.43
CA TYR A 187 12.47 0.31 -10.60
C TYR A 187 12.11 0.54 -12.07
N LEU A 188 13.04 0.29 -12.99
CA LEU A 188 12.76 0.36 -14.43
C LEU A 188 11.85 -0.80 -14.88
N ASP A 189 12.04 -2.00 -14.30
CA ASP A 189 11.17 -3.16 -14.51
C ASP A 189 9.71 -2.86 -14.10
N SER A 190 9.48 -2.05 -13.06
CA SER A 190 8.14 -1.57 -12.69
C SER A 190 7.43 -0.82 -13.82
N TYR A 191 8.13 -0.07 -14.67
CA TYR A 191 7.53 0.59 -15.84
C TYR A 191 7.10 -0.43 -16.88
N ALA A 192 7.90 -1.47 -17.14
CA ALA A 192 7.48 -2.58 -18.00
C ALA A 192 6.20 -3.24 -17.46
N ILE A 193 6.19 -3.65 -16.18
CA ILE A 193 5.03 -4.32 -15.57
C ILE A 193 3.78 -3.44 -15.69
N ILE A 194 3.89 -2.15 -15.36
CA ILE A 194 2.77 -1.21 -15.41
C ILE A 194 2.24 -0.99 -16.82
N TRP A 195 3.14 -0.88 -17.81
CA TRP A 195 2.73 -0.77 -19.21
C TRP A 195 1.93 -2.01 -19.64
N TYR A 196 2.42 -3.22 -19.32
CA TYR A 196 1.71 -4.46 -19.68
C TYR A 196 0.44 -4.69 -18.86
N MET A 197 0.37 -4.24 -17.60
CA MET A 197 -0.87 -4.21 -16.85
C MET A 197 -1.90 -3.31 -17.54
N LYS A 198 -1.50 -2.12 -17.99
CA LYS A 198 -2.39 -1.21 -18.74
C LYS A 198 -2.81 -1.79 -20.09
N GLU A 199 -1.90 -2.38 -20.87
CA GLU A 199 -2.22 -2.96 -22.18
C GLU A 199 -3.18 -4.16 -22.10
N ASN A 200 -3.22 -4.85 -20.96
CA ASN A 200 -4.12 -5.98 -20.73
C ASN A 200 -5.34 -5.62 -19.85
N SER A 201 -5.52 -4.35 -19.53
CA SER A 201 -6.71 -3.84 -18.83
C SER A 201 -7.82 -3.50 -19.82
N ASN A 202 -8.99 -3.08 -19.32
CA ASN A 202 -10.08 -2.60 -20.15
C ASN A 202 -9.84 -1.15 -20.66
N ASN A 203 -10.75 -0.62 -21.47
CA ASN A 203 -10.63 0.74 -22.05
C ASN A 203 -10.86 1.89 -21.04
N ASN A 204 -11.08 1.60 -19.76
CA ASN A 204 -11.39 2.57 -18.71
C ASN A 204 -10.25 2.70 -17.67
N ALA A 205 -9.02 2.43 -18.10
CA ALA A 205 -7.84 2.57 -17.26
C ALA A 205 -7.39 4.03 -17.08
N ARG A 206 -6.74 4.28 -15.95
CA ARG A 206 -6.02 5.52 -15.63
C ARG A 206 -4.67 5.18 -15.03
N MET A 207 -3.70 6.05 -15.21
CA MET A 207 -2.38 5.87 -14.64
C MET A 207 -2.02 7.03 -13.73
N GLY A 208 -1.23 6.79 -12.69
CA GLY A 208 -0.82 7.84 -11.79
C GLY A 208 0.39 7.48 -10.94
N SER A 209 1.07 8.50 -10.45
CA SER A 209 2.11 8.35 -9.43
C SER A 209 2.36 9.67 -8.72
N SER A 210 3.04 9.63 -7.58
CA SER A 210 3.48 10.80 -6.83
C SER A 210 4.80 10.51 -6.13
N THR A 211 5.59 11.55 -5.87
CA THR A 211 6.84 11.46 -5.10
C THR A 211 6.61 10.81 -3.73
N GLN A 212 7.43 9.79 -3.43
CA GLN A 212 7.43 9.11 -2.13
C GLN A 212 8.26 9.90 -1.09
N ARG A 213 8.00 9.62 0.18
CA ARG A 213 8.62 10.22 1.36
C ARG A 213 9.52 9.24 2.09
N ILE A 214 10.46 9.77 2.85
CA ILE A 214 11.40 8.97 3.64
C ILE A 214 10.74 8.54 4.95
N SER A 215 9.93 9.40 5.56
CA SER A 215 9.14 9.09 6.75
C SER A 215 7.65 9.19 6.46
N MET A 216 6.87 8.35 7.15
CA MET A 216 5.41 8.48 7.22
C MET A 216 4.94 9.80 7.86
N LEU A 217 5.82 10.49 8.60
CA LEU A 217 5.53 11.79 9.21
C LEU A 217 5.77 12.99 8.25
N ASP A 218 6.43 12.76 7.11
CA ASP A 218 6.66 13.81 6.12
C ASP A 218 5.34 14.19 5.44
N LYS A 219 5.18 15.47 5.07
CA LYS A 219 4.00 15.92 4.31
C LYS A 219 3.94 15.19 2.97
N SER A 220 2.78 14.64 2.62
CA SER A 220 2.55 14.03 1.30
C SER A 220 2.83 15.02 0.16
N GLU A 221 3.04 14.49 -1.05
CA GLU A 221 3.12 15.32 -2.26
C GLU A 221 1.85 16.16 -2.41
N ARG A 222 2.02 17.47 -2.60
CA ARG A 222 0.97 18.47 -2.45
C ARG A 222 -0.24 18.24 -3.36
N ILE A 223 0.00 17.93 -4.63
CA ILE A 223 -1.07 17.77 -5.62
C ILE A 223 -1.89 16.51 -5.31
N SER A 224 -1.20 15.42 -4.99
CA SER A 224 -1.80 14.17 -4.53
C SER A 224 -2.59 14.35 -3.23
N GLU A 225 -2.06 15.12 -2.28
CA GLU A 225 -2.72 15.47 -1.03
C GLU A 225 -4.01 16.26 -1.28
N LEU A 226 -4.00 17.23 -2.20
CA LEU A 226 -5.19 18.02 -2.55
C LEU A 226 -6.24 17.10 -3.20
N LYS A 227 -5.83 16.31 -4.20
CA LYS A 227 -6.71 15.36 -4.88
C LYS A 227 -7.39 14.41 -3.88
N THR A 228 -6.59 13.84 -2.99
CA THR A 228 -7.07 12.93 -1.93
C THR A 228 -8.00 13.66 -0.97
N THR A 229 -7.66 14.88 -0.57
CA THR A 229 -8.49 15.71 0.30
C THR A 229 -9.87 15.96 -0.30
N LEU A 230 -9.91 16.39 -1.56
CA LEU A 230 -11.16 16.66 -2.28
C LEU A 230 -12.01 15.37 -2.38
N LEU A 231 -11.41 14.24 -2.76
CA LEU A 231 -12.12 12.95 -2.81
C LEU A 231 -12.71 12.55 -1.45
N GLY A 232 -11.93 12.66 -0.37
CA GLY A 232 -12.43 12.35 0.98
C GLY A 232 -13.56 13.27 1.41
N CYS A 233 -13.45 14.57 1.10
CA CYS A 233 -14.50 15.53 1.36
C CYS A 233 -15.77 15.21 0.56
N GLU A 234 -15.67 14.82 -0.72
CA GLU A 234 -16.83 14.35 -1.50
C GLU A 234 -17.53 13.16 -0.83
N LEU A 235 -16.77 12.19 -0.31
CA LEU A 235 -17.31 10.99 0.35
C LEU A 235 -18.02 11.30 1.68
N SER A 236 -17.76 12.46 2.28
CA SER A 236 -18.29 12.87 3.59
C SER A 236 -19.09 14.17 3.55
N LYS A 237 -19.36 14.77 2.38
CA LYS A 237 -19.95 16.11 2.25
C LYS A 237 -21.39 16.23 2.78
N GLU A 238 -22.09 15.10 2.89
CA GLU A 238 -23.45 15.02 3.42
C GLU A 238 -23.50 14.96 4.95
N VAL A 239 -22.34 14.94 5.63
CA VAL A 239 -22.29 15.00 7.08
C VAL A 239 -22.62 16.40 7.57
N ASP A 240 -23.51 16.47 8.55
CA ASP A 240 -23.87 17.69 9.27
C ASP A 240 -22.76 18.10 10.26
N GLU A 241 -21.65 18.61 9.70
CA GLU A 241 -20.49 19.21 10.35
C GLU A 241 -20.06 20.46 9.55
N GLU A 242 -19.64 21.53 10.23
CA GLU A 242 -19.40 22.85 9.61
C GLU A 242 -18.47 22.80 8.38
N ILE A 243 -17.36 22.06 8.49
CA ILE A 243 -16.36 21.91 7.43
C ILE A 243 -16.96 21.26 6.18
N PHE A 244 -17.76 20.20 6.36
CA PHE A 244 -18.35 19.44 5.26
C PHE A 244 -19.53 20.16 4.62
N LYS A 245 -20.31 20.93 5.39
CA LYS A 245 -21.32 21.85 4.84
C LYS A 245 -20.71 22.92 3.93
N LYS A 246 -19.59 23.50 4.36
CA LYS A 246 -18.84 24.49 3.55
C LYS A 246 -18.26 23.86 2.30
N TYR A 247 -17.72 22.65 2.44
CA TYR A 247 -17.24 21.88 1.30
C TYR A 247 -18.36 21.55 0.31
N LYS A 248 -19.55 21.18 0.78
CA LYS A 248 -20.70 20.88 -0.10
C LYS A 248 -21.06 22.07 -1.00
N ILE A 249 -21.09 23.29 -0.44
CA ILE A 249 -21.32 24.52 -1.23
C ILE A 249 -20.23 24.70 -2.30
N LEU A 250 -18.96 24.51 -1.92
CA LEU A 250 -17.83 24.56 -2.85
C LEU A 250 -17.95 23.50 -3.95
N SER A 251 -18.31 22.27 -3.57
CA SER A 251 -18.50 21.13 -4.45
C SER A 251 -19.55 21.41 -5.51
N ASP A 252 -20.72 21.92 -5.10
CA ASP A 252 -21.83 22.24 -6.01
C ASP A 252 -21.44 23.36 -7.00
N LEU A 253 -20.70 24.38 -6.55
CA LEU A 253 -20.26 25.50 -7.38
C LEU A 253 -19.15 25.14 -8.38
N LEU A 254 -18.30 24.17 -8.06
CA LEU A 254 -17.17 23.73 -8.88
C LEU A 254 -17.37 22.37 -9.56
N ASP A 255 -18.55 21.75 -9.41
CA ASP A 255 -18.84 20.40 -9.94
C ASP A 255 -17.80 19.36 -9.47
N LEU A 256 -17.44 19.37 -8.17
CA LEU A 256 -16.38 18.49 -7.63
C LEU A 256 -16.80 17.02 -7.52
N GLN A 257 -18.09 16.69 -7.64
CA GLN A 257 -18.60 15.32 -7.72
C GLN A 257 -18.06 14.49 -8.90
N LYS A 258 -17.36 15.14 -9.85
CA LYS A 258 -16.65 14.45 -10.94
C LYS A 258 -15.39 13.72 -10.47
N ILE A 259 -14.88 14.01 -9.27
CA ILE A 259 -13.87 13.19 -8.60
C ILE A 259 -14.58 11.97 -8.00
N LYS A 260 -14.28 10.79 -8.52
CA LYS A 260 -14.93 9.53 -8.11
C LYS A 260 -13.88 8.44 -7.88
N PRO A 261 -14.12 7.52 -6.93
CA PRO A 261 -13.31 6.31 -6.81
C PRO A 261 -13.37 5.46 -8.09
N GLU A 262 -12.29 4.74 -8.34
CA GLU A 262 -12.22 3.68 -9.34
C GLU A 262 -12.79 2.35 -8.80
N ASP A 263 -13.24 1.47 -9.67
CA ASP A 263 -13.86 0.18 -9.31
C ASP A 263 -12.82 -0.88 -8.91
N ALA A 264 -11.61 -0.76 -9.46
CA ALA A 264 -10.45 -1.57 -9.12
C ALA A 264 -9.16 -0.73 -9.18
N SER A 265 -8.15 -1.14 -8.41
CA SER A 265 -6.82 -0.54 -8.46
C SER A 265 -5.72 -1.59 -8.42
N PHE A 266 -4.69 -1.39 -9.24
CA PHE A 266 -3.41 -2.08 -9.15
C PHE A 266 -2.30 -1.06 -8.89
N PHE A 267 -1.37 -1.35 -8.00
CA PHE A 267 -0.19 -0.50 -7.86
C PHE A 267 1.10 -1.24 -7.52
N ILE A 268 2.22 -0.63 -7.92
CA ILE A 268 3.56 -1.04 -7.52
C ILE A 268 4.08 -0.05 -6.48
N SER A 269 4.45 -0.54 -5.30
CA SER A 269 5.08 0.25 -4.24
C SER A 269 6.59 0.17 -4.33
N GLY A 270 7.27 1.31 -4.28
CA GLY A 270 8.73 1.37 -4.13
C GLY A 270 9.13 1.70 -2.69
N LYS A 271 10.43 1.86 -2.44
CA LYS A 271 10.91 2.36 -1.14
C LYS A 271 10.26 3.69 -0.76
N GLY A 272 9.86 3.80 0.50
CA GLY A 272 9.34 5.02 1.10
C GLY A 272 7.86 4.94 1.42
N TYR A 273 7.26 6.11 1.68
CA TYR A 273 5.87 6.25 2.10
C TYR A 273 5.13 7.28 1.25
N PRO A 274 3.81 7.22 1.12
CA PRO A 274 3.03 8.31 0.54
C PRO A 274 3.18 9.64 1.28
N GLY A 275 3.57 9.58 2.56
CA GLY A 275 3.57 10.70 3.50
C GLY A 275 2.30 10.74 4.34
N LYS A 276 2.23 11.67 5.29
CA LYS A 276 1.03 11.85 6.12
C LYS A 276 -0.05 12.59 5.34
N HIS A 277 -1.28 12.09 5.49
CA HIS A 277 -2.46 12.75 4.99
C HIS A 277 -2.92 13.81 6.00
N LEU A 278 -2.63 15.08 5.72
CA LEU A 278 -2.82 16.20 6.65
C LEU A 278 -4.30 16.38 7.00
N PHE A 279 -5.19 16.29 6.02
CA PHE A 279 -6.63 16.38 6.29
C PHE A 279 -7.09 15.25 7.21
N GLY A 280 -6.66 14.02 6.93
CA GLY A 280 -6.93 12.85 7.77
C GLY A 280 -6.41 12.97 9.21
N GLU A 281 -5.19 13.47 9.37
CA GLU A 281 -4.53 13.63 10.67
C GLU A 281 -5.19 14.72 11.53
N VAL A 282 -5.60 15.84 10.92
CA VAL A 282 -6.09 17.03 11.64
C VAL A 282 -7.61 17.06 11.76
N ILE A 283 -8.32 16.69 10.70
CA ILE A 283 -9.79 16.76 10.61
C ILE A 283 -10.40 15.35 10.65
N GLY A 284 -9.89 14.44 9.82
CA GLY A 284 -10.48 13.12 9.57
C GLY A 284 -11.81 13.18 8.81
N TYR A 285 -12.26 12.03 8.33
CA TYR A 285 -13.47 11.89 7.50
C TYR A 285 -14.57 11.16 8.26
N PRO A 286 -15.62 11.86 8.74
CA PRO A 286 -16.71 11.23 9.44
C PRO A 286 -17.51 10.33 8.48
N SER A 287 -17.95 9.21 9.02
CA SER A 287 -19.01 8.37 8.43
C SER A 287 -20.35 9.13 8.39
N LEU A 288 -21.21 8.78 7.44
CA LEU A 288 -22.50 9.45 7.26
C LEU A 288 -23.42 9.31 8.49
N ASN A 289 -23.33 8.18 9.18
CA ASN A 289 -24.04 7.90 10.43
C ASN A 289 -23.34 8.47 11.69
N LYS A 290 -22.20 9.16 11.51
CA LYS A 290 -21.37 9.78 12.57
C LYS A 290 -20.84 8.82 13.64
N LYS A 291 -20.86 7.50 13.42
CA LYS A 291 -20.37 6.51 14.40
C LYS A 291 -18.85 6.35 14.40
N THR A 292 -18.20 6.70 13.29
CA THR A 292 -16.75 6.56 13.13
C THR A 292 -16.14 7.66 12.26
N ARG A 293 -14.80 7.75 12.27
CA ARG A 293 -13.99 8.72 11.52
C ARG A 293 -12.75 8.06 10.93
N TRP A 294 -12.54 8.26 9.64
CA TRP A 294 -11.43 7.68 8.87
C TRP A 294 -10.27 8.65 8.71
N GLN A 295 -9.06 8.11 8.60
CA GLN A 295 -7.82 8.88 8.49
C GLN A 295 -7.32 8.98 7.04
N SER A 296 -7.92 8.25 6.10
CA SER A 296 -7.72 8.50 4.68
C SER A 296 -8.94 8.10 3.83
N PRO A 297 -9.13 8.70 2.64
CA PRO A 297 -10.20 8.30 1.73
C PRO A 297 -10.03 6.87 1.21
N SER A 298 -8.80 6.42 1.00
CA SER A 298 -8.52 5.03 0.57
C SER A 298 -9.06 4.01 1.57
N GLN A 299 -9.01 4.29 2.87
CA GLN A 299 -9.61 3.42 3.89
C GLN A 299 -11.15 3.34 3.74
N ILE A 300 -11.81 4.44 3.39
CA ILE A 300 -13.27 4.46 3.11
C ILE A 300 -13.58 3.69 1.83
N ILE A 301 -12.77 3.89 0.78
CA ILE A 301 -13.00 3.34 -0.55
C ILE A 301 -12.83 1.82 -0.55
N TYR A 302 -11.74 1.33 0.06
CA TYR A 302 -11.49 -0.11 0.15
C TYR A 302 -12.24 -0.76 1.30
N LYS A 303 -12.45 -0.05 2.41
CA LYS A 303 -13.23 -0.51 3.57
C LYS A 303 -12.90 -1.95 3.99
N LEU A 304 -11.61 -2.23 4.12
CA LEU A 304 -11.09 -3.58 4.40
C LEU A 304 -11.56 -4.08 5.78
N ASP A 305 -11.71 -5.39 5.89
CA ASP A 305 -12.30 -6.08 7.04
C ASP A 305 -11.54 -5.89 8.36
N PHE A 306 -10.23 -5.64 8.31
CA PHE A 306 -9.39 -5.42 9.48
C PHE A 306 -9.40 -3.98 10.01
N PHE A 307 -10.07 -3.03 9.35
CA PHE A 307 -10.26 -1.71 9.92
C PHE A 307 -11.39 -1.72 10.96
N PRO A 308 -11.16 -1.27 12.21
CA PRO A 308 -12.22 -1.16 13.23
C PRO A 308 -13.45 -0.39 12.74
N GLN A 309 -13.21 0.66 11.96
CA GLN A 309 -14.23 1.55 11.41
C GLN A 309 -15.16 0.85 10.41
N THR A 310 -14.75 -0.26 9.76
CA THR A 310 -15.54 -0.97 8.75
C THR A 310 -16.88 -1.46 9.31
N SER A 311 -16.89 -1.92 10.56
CA SER A 311 -18.11 -2.39 11.24
C SER A 311 -19.08 -1.27 11.63
N LEU A 312 -18.60 -0.02 11.66
CA LEU A 312 -19.35 1.15 12.14
C LEU A 312 -19.87 2.05 11.02
N ASP A 313 -19.36 1.88 9.81
CA ASP A 313 -19.71 2.70 8.65
C ASP A 313 -20.68 1.96 7.73
N ASP A 314 -21.82 2.59 7.42
CA ASP A 314 -22.88 1.96 6.62
C ASP A 314 -22.60 2.01 5.10
N ARG A 315 -21.56 2.73 4.66
CA ARG A 315 -21.17 2.78 3.23
C ARG A 315 -20.65 1.42 2.75
N GLU A 316 -20.93 1.04 1.52
CA GLU A 316 -20.33 -0.15 0.92
C GLU A 316 -18.91 0.11 0.43
N PRO A 317 -18.04 -0.92 0.38
CA PRO A 317 -16.76 -0.83 -0.34
C PRO A 317 -16.98 -0.39 -1.78
N MET A 318 -16.23 0.61 -2.22
CA MET A 318 -16.37 1.22 -3.55
C MET A 318 -15.38 0.66 -4.56
N SER A 319 -14.27 0.10 -4.07
CA SER A 319 -13.17 -0.42 -4.90
C SER A 319 -12.55 -1.68 -4.29
N ARG A 320 -11.84 -2.42 -5.12
CA ARG A 320 -10.96 -3.53 -4.72
C ARG A 320 -9.53 -3.28 -5.19
N VAL A 321 -8.56 -3.83 -4.47
CA VAL A 321 -7.16 -3.44 -4.64
C VAL A 321 -6.23 -4.64 -4.70
N GLY A 322 -5.30 -4.62 -5.64
CA GLY A 322 -4.14 -5.50 -5.61
C GLY A 322 -2.86 -4.71 -5.74
N PHE A 323 -1.78 -5.20 -5.17
CA PHE A 323 -0.49 -4.51 -5.24
C PHE A 323 0.69 -5.46 -5.21
N THR A 324 1.82 -4.95 -5.69
CA THR A 324 3.15 -5.56 -5.56
C THR A 324 4.14 -4.51 -5.06
N GLU A 325 5.34 -4.93 -4.66
CA GLU A 325 6.48 -4.03 -4.55
C GLU A 325 7.25 -3.94 -5.88
N THR A 326 8.21 -3.02 -5.96
CA THR A 326 9.19 -2.94 -7.06
C THR A 326 9.92 -4.28 -7.17
N LEU A 327 9.66 -5.03 -8.24
CA LEU A 327 10.20 -6.36 -8.50
C LEU A 327 10.87 -6.42 -9.87
N PRO A 328 11.91 -7.24 -10.04
CA PRO A 328 12.38 -7.62 -11.35
C PRO A 328 11.25 -8.28 -12.15
N VAL A 329 11.13 -7.95 -13.45
CA VAL A 329 10.13 -8.54 -14.36
C VAL A 329 10.18 -10.06 -14.34
N ASP A 330 11.37 -10.65 -14.22
CA ASP A 330 11.54 -12.11 -14.17
C ASP A 330 10.89 -12.72 -12.94
N ILE A 331 11.07 -12.09 -11.78
CA ILE A 331 10.49 -12.55 -10.51
C ILE A 331 8.99 -12.36 -10.55
N PHE A 332 8.50 -11.22 -11.06
CA PHE A 332 7.07 -10.97 -11.20
C PHE A 332 6.40 -12.03 -12.09
N ILE A 333 6.98 -12.33 -13.26
CA ILE A 333 6.49 -13.39 -14.15
C ILE A 333 6.52 -14.73 -13.44
N ASP A 334 7.66 -15.14 -12.88
CA ASP A 334 7.82 -16.49 -12.35
C ASP A 334 6.89 -16.75 -11.16
N THR A 335 6.60 -15.72 -10.35
CA THR A 335 5.77 -15.84 -9.13
C THR A 335 4.28 -15.61 -9.35
N CYS A 336 3.89 -14.85 -10.38
CA CYS A 336 2.49 -14.54 -10.69
C CYS A 336 1.93 -15.32 -11.89
N ASN A 337 2.77 -15.86 -12.77
CA ASN A 337 2.35 -16.72 -13.88
C ASN A 337 2.13 -18.16 -13.41
N ILE A 338 1.19 -18.35 -12.49
CA ILE A 338 0.89 -19.63 -11.84
C ILE A 338 -0.58 -20.01 -12.05
N ASP A 339 -0.93 -21.24 -11.68
CA ASP A 339 -2.33 -21.63 -11.53
C ASP A 339 -2.84 -21.14 -10.17
N TRP A 340 -3.58 -20.01 -10.21
CA TRP A 340 -4.16 -19.39 -9.02
C TRP A 340 -5.20 -20.29 -8.33
N LYS A 341 -5.90 -21.15 -9.08
CA LYS A 341 -6.88 -22.09 -8.49
C LYS A 341 -6.17 -23.17 -7.68
N ASP A 342 -5.05 -23.67 -8.17
CA ASP A 342 -4.26 -24.65 -7.42
C ASP A 342 -3.58 -24.03 -6.19
N MET A 343 -3.14 -22.77 -6.29
CA MET A 343 -2.64 -22.03 -5.12
C MET A 343 -3.74 -21.84 -4.06
N ARG A 344 -4.95 -21.42 -4.46
CA ARG A 344 -6.15 -21.33 -3.60
C ARG A 344 -6.40 -22.63 -2.86
N LYS A 345 -6.45 -23.77 -3.56
CA LYS A 345 -6.66 -25.09 -2.93
C LYS A 345 -5.62 -25.40 -1.85
N ARG A 346 -4.34 -25.05 -2.06
CA ARG A 346 -3.30 -25.28 -1.04
C ARG A 346 -3.51 -24.41 0.19
N ASN A 347 -3.83 -23.12 -0.01
CA ASN A 347 -4.14 -22.23 1.12
C ASN A 347 -5.36 -22.74 1.90
N CYS A 348 -6.42 -23.16 1.20
CA CYS A 348 -7.63 -23.73 1.81
C CYS A 348 -7.32 -24.96 2.68
N LYS A 349 -6.46 -25.87 2.24
CA LYS A 349 -6.08 -27.05 3.04
C LYS A 349 -5.46 -26.68 4.39
N ILE A 350 -4.57 -25.69 4.40
CA ILE A 350 -3.95 -25.21 5.64
C ILE A 350 -4.99 -24.52 6.51
N LYS A 351 -5.81 -23.65 5.91
CA LYS A 351 -6.93 -22.97 6.58
C LYS A 351 -7.89 -23.96 7.25
N GLU A 352 -8.32 -25.01 6.54
CA GLU A 352 -9.18 -26.07 7.08
C GLU A 352 -8.57 -26.81 8.28
N ILE A 353 -7.23 -26.92 8.31
CA ILE A 353 -6.53 -27.49 9.46
C ILE A 353 -6.53 -26.53 10.63
N GLU A 354 -6.21 -25.26 10.42
CA GLU A 354 -6.13 -24.27 11.49
C GLU A 354 -7.52 -23.88 12.05
N ASP A 355 -8.56 -23.82 11.20
CA ASP A 355 -9.93 -23.42 11.59
C ASP A 355 -10.56 -24.34 12.68
N LYS A 356 -10.09 -25.60 12.77
CA LYS A 356 -10.54 -26.57 13.78
C LYS A 356 -9.60 -26.69 14.99
N CYS A 357 -8.50 -25.95 15.01
CA CYS A 357 -7.50 -26.02 16.06
C CYS A 357 -7.65 -24.88 17.07
N ASP A 358 -7.37 -25.18 18.34
CA ASP A 358 -7.34 -24.17 19.39
C ASP A 358 -5.96 -23.50 19.47
N VAL A 359 -4.91 -24.25 19.11
CA VAL A 359 -3.51 -23.83 19.22
C VAL A 359 -2.71 -24.38 18.03
N VAL A 360 -1.73 -23.61 17.54
CA VAL A 360 -0.68 -24.10 16.65
C VAL A 360 0.65 -24.17 17.41
N ARG A 361 1.38 -25.29 17.24
CA ARG A 361 2.74 -25.49 17.75
C ARG A 361 3.73 -25.33 16.62
N VAL A 362 4.82 -24.61 16.89
CA VAL A 362 5.95 -24.47 15.97
C VAL A 362 7.23 -24.78 16.74
N SER A 363 7.96 -25.82 16.36
CA SER A 363 9.21 -26.18 17.03
C SER A 363 10.30 -26.52 16.01
N GLY A 364 11.48 -25.92 16.15
CA GLY A 364 12.65 -26.14 15.30
C GLY A 364 13.81 -26.83 16.02
N GLU A 365 14.83 -27.18 15.25
CA GLU A 365 16.13 -27.58 15.81
C GLU A 365 16.87 -26.38 16.41
N GLU A 366 17.75 -26.65 17.37
CA GLU A 366 18.63 -25.64 17.94
C GLU A 366 19.74 -25.27 16.95
N LEU A 367 19.86 -23.98 16.67
CA LEU A 367 20.87 -23.40 15.79
C LEU A 367 21.60 -22.30 16.57
N ASN A 368 22.91 -22.46 16.79
CA ASN A 368 23.74 -21.48 17.49
C ASN A 368 23.22 -21.10 18.90
N GLY A 369 22.69 -22.06 19.66
CA GLY A 369 22.21 -21.83 21.03
C GLY A 369 20.80 -21.23 21.14
N VAL A 370 20.10 -21.06 20.01
CA VAL A 370 18.71 -20.58 19.96
C VAL A 370 17.85 -21.55 19.14
N ARG A 371 16.55 -21.63 19.44
CA ARG A 371 15.59 -22.40 18.65
C ARG A 371 14.28 -21.66 18.53
N THR A 372 13.57 -21.90 17.43
CA THR A 372 12.15 -21.51 17.32
C THR A 372 11.31 -22.51 18.11
N ASP A 373 10.50 -22.02 19.05
CA ASP A 373 9.60 -22.79 19.90
C ASP A 373 8.44 -21.89 20.30
N LEU A 374 7.28 -22.09 19.67
CA LEU A 374 6.11 -21.24 19.79
C LEU A 374 4.83 -22.01 20.11
N GLU A 375 4.00 -21.34 20.90
CA GLU A 375 2.58 -21.61 21.08
C GLU A 375 1.78 -20.44 20.50
N ILE A 376 0.86 -20.73 19.59
CA ILE A 376 0.05 -19.72 18.90
C ILE A 376 -1.41 -20.01 19.21
N GLY A 377 -2.07 -19.12 19.95
CA GLY A 377 -3.47 -19.28 20.35
C GLY A 377 -4.43 -18.83 19.25
N LEU A 378 -5.37 -19.69 18.87
CA LEU A 378 -6.38 -19.44 17.84
C LEU A 378 -7.78 -19.20 18.40
N VAL A 379 -8.01 -19.36 19.71
CA VAL A 379 -9.33 -19.13 20.34
C VAL A 379 -9.33 -17.79 21.06
N LYS A 380 -10.35 -16.96 20.79
CA LYS A 380 -10.60 -15.70 21.48
C LYS A 380 -11.05 -15.95 22.91
N LYS A 381 -10.98 -14.91 23.75
CA LYS A 381 -11.42 -14.98 25.16
C LYS A 381 -12.89 -15.34 25.35
N ASP A 382 -13.73 -15.09 24.35
CA ASP A 382 -15.16 -15.44 24.35
C ASP A 382 -15.44 -16.89 23.88
N GLY A 383 -14.40 -17.66 23.57
CA GLY A 383 -14.50 -19.05 23.10
C GLY A 383 -14.71 -19.19 21.59
N SER A 384 -14.81 -18.11 20.82
CA SER A 384 -14.89 -18.16 19.36
C SER A 384 -13.50 -18.25 18.72
N ASN A 385 -13.40 -18.86 17.53
CA ASN A 385 -12.13 -18.97 16.82
C ASN A 385 -11.73 -17.66 16.14
N ARG A 386 -10.42 -17.39 16.14
CA ARG A 386 -9.77 -16.41 15.27
C ARG A 386 -10.00 -16.79 13.82
N TRP A 387 -10.03 -15.79 12.95
CA TRP A 387 -10.25 -16.03 11.54
C TRP A 387 -8.96 -16.41 10.84
N VAL A 388 -8.85 -17.66 10.41
CA VAL A 388 -7.81 -18.07 9.48
C VAL A 388 -8.19 -17.60 8.07
N ARG A 389 -7.30 -16.88 7.42
CA ARG A 389 -7.48 -16.23 6.13
C ARG A 389 -6.55 -16.87 5.11
N THR A 390 -6.84 -16.64 3.83
CA THR A 390 -5.97 -17.05 2.73
C THR A 390 -5.57 -15.83 1.91
N SER A 391 -4.28 -15.67 1.65
CA SER A 391 -3.77 -14.70 0.66
C SER A 391 -3.74 -15.38 -0.70
N ASP A 392 -4.93 -15.54 -1.25
CA ASP A 392 -5.19 -16.34 -2.44
C ASP A 392 -5.43 -15.49 -3.70
N THR A 393 -5.14 -14.19 -3.55
CA THR A 393 -5.23 -13.12 -4.53
C THR A 393 -6.61 -12.93 -5.15
N ASP A 394 -7.67 -13.42 -4.52
CA ASP A 394 -9.02 -13.25 -5.04
C ASP A 394 -9.59 -11.86 -4.71
N VAL A 395 -9.55 -10.98 -5.71
CA VAL A 395 -10.20 -9.66 -5.70
C VAL A 395 -11.16 -9.57 -6.87
N ARG A 396 -11.94 -10.62 -7.11
CA ARG A 396 -12.94 -10.62 -8.21
C ARG A 396 -14.13 -9.73 -7.90
N GLU A 397 -14.52 -9.67 -6.63
CA GLU A 397 -15.64 -8.88 -6.15
C GLU A 397 -15.18 -7.78 -5.20
N LYS A 398 -15.94 -6.68 -5.14
CA LYS A 398 -15.65 -5.56 -4.23
C LYS A 398 -15.96 -5.90 -2.78
N ILE A 399 -16.89 -6.83 -2.54
CA ILE A 399 -17.31 -7.25 -1.21
C ILE A 399 -16.69 -8.62 -0.91
N ASN A 400 -16.04 -8.73 0.24
CA ASN A 400 -15.54 -10.00 0.75
C ASN A 400 -16.73 -10.87 1.19
N SER A 401 -17.06 -11.89 0.40
CA SER A 401 -18.20 -12.78 0.64
C SER A 401 -18.02 -13.63 1.90
N GLU A 402 -16.82 -14.14 2.17
CA GLU A 402 -16.53 -14.92 3.38
C GLU A 402 -16.73 -14.07 4.64
N TYR A 403 -16.21 -12.84 4.63
CA TYR A 403 -16.39 -11.93 5.76
C TYR A 403 -17.86 -11.55 5.96
N LEU A 404 -18.60 -11.29 4.86
CA LEU A 404 -20.03 -10.99 4.91
C LEU A 404 -20.84 -12.16 5.48
N GLU A 405 -20.56 -13.39 5.05
CA GLU A 405 -21.24 -14.59 5.54
C GLU A 405 -20.99 -14.80 7.05
N ARG A 406 -19.75 -14.59 7.50
CA ARG A 406 -19.35 -14.79 8.89
C ARG A 406 -19.86 -13.72 9.85
N THR A 407 -19.96 -12.47 9.40
CA THR A 407 -20.17 -11.32 10.29
C THR A 407 -21.42 -10.49 9.98
N GLY A 408 -22.01 -10.66 8.80
CA GLY A 408 -23.05 -9.76 8.28
C GLY A 408 -22.52 -8.39 7.83
N ILE A 409 -21.21 -8.15 7.87
CA ILE A 409 -20.60 -6.84 7.54
C ILE A 409 -20.06 -6.85 6.11
N LYS A 410 -20.41 -5.81 5.35
CA LYS A 410 -19.85 -5.57 4.01
C LYS A 410 -18.48 -4.89 4.13
N ALA A 411 -17.42 -5.67 3.93
CA ALA A 411 -16.03 -5.23 3.87
C ALA A 411 -15.44 -5.49 2.47
N GLY A 412 -14.38 -4.76 2.12
CA GLY A 412 -13.75 -4.88 0.81
C GLY A 412 -12.68 -5.95 0.71
N THR A 413 -12.17 -6.13 -0.51
CA THR A 413 -11.18 -7.15 -0.86
C THR A 413 -9.82 -6.54 -1.21
N MET A 414 -8.74 -7.27 -0.88
CA MET A 414 -7.37 -6.90 -1.20
C MET A 414 -6.55 -8.12 -1.63
N ALA A 415 -5.50 -7.91 -2.43
CA ALA A 415 -4.58 -8.95 -2.86
C ALA A 415 -3.12 -8.48 -2.87
N ASN A 416 -2.21 -9.32 -2.38
CA ASN A 416 -0.78 -9.21 -2.65
C ASN A 416 -0.46 -9.95 -3.96
N LEU A 417 0.42 -9.40 -4.79
CA LEU A 417 0.88 -10.04 -6.02
C LEU A 417 2.42 -10.11 -5.96
N PRO A 418 3.04 -11.30 -5.82
CA PRO A 418 2.40 -12.62 -5.73
C PRO A 418 1.66 -12.84 -4.40
N GLY A 419 0.74 -13.80 -4.41
CA GLY A 419 0.14 -14.35 -3.19
C GLY A 419 0.70 -15.73 -2.85
N GLY A 420 0.02 -16.42 -1.94
CA GLY A 420 0.35 -17.78 -1.53
C GLY A 420 0.70 -17.90 -0.06
N GLU A 421 -0.27 -17.68 0.82
CA GLU A 421 -0.21 -18.09 2.23
C GLU A 421 -1.60 -18.38 2.81
N ALA A 422 -1.60 -19.11 3.92
CA ALA A 422 -2.69 -19.10 4.89
C ALA A 422 -2.18 -18.44 6.16
N PHE A 423 -2.99 -17.58 6.77
CA PHE A 423 -2.54 -16.74 7.87
C PHE A 423 -3.66 -16.44 8.86
N VAL A 424 -3.29 -16.09 10.08
CA VAL A 424 -4.23 -15.78 11.15
C VAL A 424 -3.70 -14.65 12.01
N THR A 425 -4.60 -13.81 12.49
CA THR A 425 -4.29 -12.90 13.60
C THR A 425 -4.37 -13.68 14.90
N PRO A 426 -3.26 -13.95 15.60
CA PRO A 426 -3.31 -14.80 16.79
C PRO A 426 -4.00 -14.09 17.97
N GLU A 427 -4.65 -14.85 18.84
CA GLU A 427 -5.10 -14.31 20.13
C GLU A 427 -3.89 -13.95 20.99
N TYR A 428 -2.90 -14.85 21.02
CA TYR A 428 -1.64 -14.72 21.72
C TYR A 428 -0.53 -15.52 21.04
N VAL A 429 0.73 -15.14 21.27
CA VAL A 429 1.91 -15.93 20.88
C VAL A 429 2.87 -16.00 22.06
N LYS A 430 3.32 -17.21 22.43
CA LYS A 430 4.29 -17.43 23.51
C LYS A 430 5.50 -18.21 23.02
N GLY A 431 6.67 -17.85 23.53
CA GLY A 431 7.92 -18.53 23.23
C GLY A 431 8.84 -17.68 22.35
N THR A 432 9.77 -18.32 21.66
CA THR A 432 10.85 -17.65 20.92
C THR A 432 10.82 -18.03 19.46
N PHE A 433 11.11 -17.08 18.57
CA PHE A 433 11.32 -17.37 17.15
C PHE A 433 12.54 -16.66 16.58
N ILE A 434 13.05 -17.24 15.49
CA ILE A 434 14.28 -16.81 14.82
C ILE A 434 13.95 -16.40 13.38
N GLY A 435 14.01 -15.09 13.12
CA GLY A 435 13.97 -14.55 11.76
C GLY A 435 15.33 -14.63 11.08
N ASP A 436 15.40 -15.32 9.94
CA ASP A 436 16.66 -15.66 9.26
C ASP A 436 16.60 -15.53 7.73
N VAL A 437 15.60 -14.80 7.22
CA VAL A 437 15.44 -14.52 5.77
C VAL A 437 15.39 -13.02 5.50
N VAL A 438 14.28 -12.36 5.83
CA VAL A 438 14.05 -10.95 5.52
C VAL A 438 13.10 -10.33 6.56
N ILE A 439 13.20 -9.02 6.77
CA ILE A 439 12.25 -8.20 7.54
C ILE A 439 11.80 -6.97 6.74
N SER A 440 10.53 -6.59 6.90
CA SER A 440 9.93 -5.41 6.26
C SER A 440 9.79 -4.21 7.19
N ILE A 441 10.57 -3.15 6.95
CA ILE A 441 10.49 -1.93 7.75
C ILE A 441 9.97 -0.77 6.89
N ASP A 442 10.86 -0.11 6.15
CA ASP A 442 10.58 0.88 5.09
C ASP A 442 10.91 0.34 3.68
N GLN A 443 11.54 -0.84 3.66
CA GLN A 443 11.89 -1.68 2.52
C GLN A 443 12.21 -3.08 3.07
N SER A 444 12.58 -3.98 2.17
CA SER A 444 13.08 -5.31 2.50
C SER A 444 14.53 -5.27 3.01
N TYR A 445 14.80 -5.90 4.16
CA TYR A 445 16.15 -6.06 4.72
C TYR A 445 16.48 -7.53 4.93
N LEU A 446 17.59 -7.99 4.35
CA LEU A 446 18.10 -9.35 4.54
C LEU A 446 18.56 -9.56 5.99
N LEU A 447 18.13 -10.68 6.57
CA LEU A 447 18.54 -11.12 7.89
C LEU A 447 19.76 -12.06 7.77
N SER A 448 20.70 -11.93 8.71
CA SER A 448 21.90 -12.76 8.72
C SER A 448 21.64 -14.11 9.40
N GLU A 449 22.01 -15.21 8.74
CA GLU A 449 22.00 -16.53 9.38
C GLU A 449 22.96 -16.62 10.59
N LYS A 450 24.04 -15.83 10.60
CA LYS A 450 25.04 -15.82 11.68
C LYS A 450 24.66 -14.93 12.85
N ASN A 451 23.85 -13.91 12.58
CA ASN A 451 23.32 -12.99 13.59
C ASN A 451 21.82 -12.76 13.31
N PRO A 452 20.99 -13.81 13.49
CA PRO A 452 19.59 -13.74 13.14
C PRO A 452 18.83 -12.84 14.10
N LEU A 453 17.64 -12.42 13.69
CA LEU A 453 16.75 -11.66 14.56
C LEU A 453 16.05 -12.62 15.51
N VAL A 454 16.32 -12.50 16.80
CA VAL A 454 15.70 -13.35 17.84
C VAL A 454 14.68 -12.54 18.61
N ILE A 455 13.45 -13.04 18.65
CA ILE A 455 12.32 -12.38 19.33
C ILE A 455 11.70 -13.34 20.32
N GLU A 456 11.47 -12.84 21.53
CA GLU A 456 10.73 -13.54 22.58
C GLU A 456 9.33 -12.93 22.70
N THR A 457 8.33 -13.78 22.89
CA THR A 457 6.92 -13.43 22.94
C THR A 457 6.29 -13.96 24.23
N TYR A 458 5.43 -13.16 24.87
CA TYR A 458 4.90 -13.41 26.21
C TYR A 458 3.36 -13.46 26.25
N GLY A 459 2.75 -13.80 25.12
CA GLY A 459 1.30 -13.82 24.91
C GLY A 459 0.84 -12.57 24.17
N ASP A 460 0.73 -11.45 24.87
CA ASP A 460 0.21 -10.17 24.35
C ASP A 460 1.30 -9.12 24.08
N SER A 461 2.56 -9.52 24.18
CA SER A 461 3.70 -8.64 23.94
C SER A 461 4.90 -9.40 23.41
N TYR A 462 5.86 -8.68 22.83
CA TYR A 462 7.14 -9.23 22.38
C TYR A 462 8.32 -8.35 22.80
N LYS A 463 9.52 -8.93 22.75
CA LYS A 463 10.80 -8.24 22.94
C LYS A 463 11.82 -8.73 21.92
N VAL A 464 12.54 -7.80 21.29
CA VAL A 464 13.71 -8.12 20.47
C VAL A 464 14.88 -8.44 21.41
N ILE A 465 15.43 -9.65 21.29
CA ILE A 465 16.50 -10.15 22.16
C ILE A 465 17.87 -9.88 21.53
N SER A 466 18.02 -10.17 20.24
CA SER A 466 19.26 -9.97 19.49
C SER A 466 18.99 -9.85 17.98
N GLY A 467 20.00 -9.40 17.23
CA GLY A 467 19.95 -9.26 15.79
C GLY A 467 20.96 -8.26 15.26
N GLN A 468 20.90 -7.96 13.97
CA GLN A 468 21.73 -6.93 13.35
C GLN A 468 21.36 -5.53 13.88
N LYS A 469 22.33 -4.83 14.48
CA LYS A 469 22.13 -3.52 15.13
C LYS A 469 21.41 -2.51 14.24
N GLU A 470 21.83 -2.37 12.98
CA GLU A 470 21.23 -1.43 12.03
C GLU A 470 19.75 -1.72 11.74
N ILE A 471 19.36 -3.00 11.73
CA ILE A 471 17.97 -3.42 11.51
C ILE A 471 17.12 -3.08 12.73
N ILE A 472 17.64 -3.37 13.94
CA ILE A 472 16.96 -3.05 15.20
C ILE A 472 16.75 -1.53 15.31
N GLU A 473 17.77 -0.72 15.02
CA GLU A 473 17.66 0.75 15.05
C GLU A 473 16.59 1.28 14.09
N LYS A 474 16.52 0.72 12.87
CA LYS A 474 15.47 1.08 11.90
C LYS A 474 14.08 0.65 12.36
N PHE A 475 13.97 -0.53 12.97
CA PHE A 475 12.69 -1.02 13.48
C PHE A 475 12.19 -0.15 14.64
N GLU A 476 13.06 0.20 15.59
CA GLU A 476 12.71 1.10 16.70
C GLU A 476 12.34 2.50 16.20
N LYS A 477 12.99 3.00 15.14
CA LYS A 477 12.57 4.25 14.49
C LYS A 477 11.15 4.14 13.91
N LYS A 478 10.84 3.06 13.16
CA LYS A 478 9.49 2.84 12.61
C LYS A 478 8.44 2.79 13.73
N LYS A 479 8.74 2.10 14.84
CA LYS A 479 7.86 2.08 16.02
C LYS A 479 7.67 3.48 16.61
N LYS A 480 8.74 4.26 16.76
CA LYS A 480 8.63 5.64 17.26
C LYS A 480 7.72 6.50 16.37
N ASP A 481 7.92 6.46 15.06
CA ASP A 481 7.11 7.22 14.10
C ASP A 481 5.63 6.77 14.17
N ALA A 482 5.36 5.46 14.24
CA ALA A 482 4.01 4.91 14.38
C ALA A 482 3.34 5.32 15.70
N TRP A 483 4.08 5.35 16.81
CA TRP A 483 3.56 5.83 18.09
C TRP A 483 3.21 7.33 18.02
N GLU A 484 4.06 8.14 17.38
CA GLU A 484 3.79 9.55 17.17
C GLU A 484 2.50 9.79 16.36
N MET A 485 2.21 8.95 15.37
CA MET A 485 0.93 9.00 14.65
C MET A 485 -0.28 8.78 15.58
N ILE A 486 -0.22 7.79 16.49
CA ILE A 486 -1.28 7.56 17.48
C ILE A 486 -1.47 8.80 18.37
N MET A 487 -0.36 9.36 18.86
CA MET A 487 -0.39 10.55 19.71
C MET A 487 -0.94 11.78 18.99
N ASN A 488 -0.65 11.94 17.69
CA ASN A 488 -1.20 13.02 16.87
C ASN A 488 -2.71 12.87 16.67
N MET A 489 -3.19 11.64 16.44
CA MET A 489 -4.64 11.37 16.37
C MET A 489 -5.36 11.77 17.66
N GLU A 490 -4.78 11.44 18.81
CA GLU A 490 -5.31 11.80 20.13
C GLU A 490 -5.31 13.30 20.36
N LYS A 491 -4.18 13.96 20.11
CA LYS A 491 -4.01 15.41 20.24
C LYS A 491 -5.02 16.19 19.39
N ASN A 492 -5.24 15.75 18.15
CA ASN A 492 -6.13 16.41 17.20
C ASN A 492 -7.60 15.97 17.33
N LYS A 493 -7.88 14.92 18.11
CA LYS A 493 -9.21 14.29 18.20
C LYS A 493 -9.76 13.89 16.83
N SER A 494 -8.87 13.44 15.94
CA SER A 494 -9.20 13.05 14.56
C SER A 494 -9.62 11.57 14.45
N ALA A 495 -9.69 10.85 15.57
CA ALA A 495 -10.22 9.51 15.70
C ALA A 495 -11.00 9.36 17.03
N PRO A 496 -11.97 8.43 17.13
CA PRO A 496 -12.64 8.10 18.40
C PRO A 496 -11.65 7.65 19.47
N LYS A 497 -11.92 7.98 20.74
CA LYS A 497 -11.06 7.63 21.89
C LYS A 497 -10.85 6.12 22.01
N GLU A 498 -11.90 5.34 21.85
CA GLU A 498 -11.86 3.87 21.94
C GLU A 498 -10.91 3.26 20.89
N LEU A 499 -10.91 3.81 19.67
CA LEU A 499 -9.99 3.39 18.62
C LEU A 499 -8.53 3.72 18.98
N ILE A 500 -8.29 4.88 19.57
CA ILE A 500 -6.95 5.28 20.02
C ILE A 500 -6.44 4.33 21.11
N GLU A 501 -7.27 4.04 22.12
CA GLU A 501 -6.89 3.13 23.21
C GLU A 501 -6.68 1.70 22.72
N LEU A 502 -7.49 1.25 21.76
CA LEU A 502 -7.28 -0.03 21.07
C LEU A 502 -5.89 -0.08 20.42
N LYS A 503 -5.54 0.93 19.61
CA LYS A 503 -4.24 1.00 18.92
C LYS A 503 -3.06 1.02 19.89
N LYS A 504 -3.17 1.74 21.02
CA LYS A 504 -2.16 1.75 22.08
C LYS A 504 -2.00 0.38 22.73
N SER A 505 -3.12 -0.28 23.07
CA SER A 505 -3.11 -1.59 23.75
C SER A 505 -2.55 -2.73 22.89
N ASN A 506 -2.66 -2.59 21.56
CA ASN A 506 -2.15 -3.56 20.59
C ASN A 506 -0.73 -3.26 20.10
N PHE A 507 -0.13 -2.15 20.50
CA PHE A 507 1.09 -1.62 19.87
C PHE A 507 2.28 -2.58 19.88
N ASN A 508 2.43 -3.44 20.90
CA ASN A 508 3.52 -4.40 20.99
C ASN A 508 3.06 -5.86 20.81
N ARG A 509 1.91 -6.10 20.16
CA ARG A 509 1.41 -7.45 19.90
C ARG A 509 2.02 -8.07 18.65
N VAL A 510 1.88 -9.39 18.54
CA VAL A 510 2.04 -10.11 17.27
C VAL A 510 0.72 -9.96 16.50
N GLY A 511 0.81 -9.45 15.27
CA GLY A 511 -0.33 -9.19 14.40
C GLY A 511 -0.70 -10.37 13.51
N GLU A 512 0.27 -11.22 13.19
CA GLU A 512 0.06 -12.30 12.22
C GLU A 512 1.00 -13.48 12.47
N PHE A 513 0.47 -14.67 12.21
CA PHE A 513 1.23 -15.88 11.94
C PHE A 513 0.74 -16.46 10.61
N ALA A 514 1.67 -16.88 9.75
CA ALA A 514 1.34 -17.34 8.42
C ALA A 514 2.23 -18.49 7.93
N ILE A 515 1.64 -19.37 7.12
CA ILE A 515 2.30 -20.49 6.46
C ILE A 515 2.24 -20.27 4.95
N ASN A 516 3.42 -20.23 4.33
CA ASN A 516 3.62 -19.75 2.97
C ASN A 516 3.54 -20.92 1.97
N THR A 517 2.92 -20.73 0.79
CA THR A 517 2.51 -21.84 -0.11
C THR A 517 2.87 -21.67 -1.59
N ASN A 518 3.41 -20.53 -2.01
CA ASN A 518 3.74 -20.29 -3.42
C ASN A 518 4.97 -21.12 -3.84
N PRO A 519 4.81 -22.13 -4.71
CA PRO A 519 5.90 -23.04 -5.07
C PRO A 519 6.89 -22.42 -6.07
N LYS A 520 6.55 -21.27 -6.67
CA LYS A 520 7.38 -20.57 -7.65
C LYS A 520 8.15 -19.41 -7.04
N ALA A 521 7.69 -18.91 -5.90
CA ALA A 521 8.47 -17.99 -5.08
C ALA A 521 9.78 -18.65 -4.63
N LYS A 522 10.86 -17.88 -4.69
CA LYS A 522 12.23 -18.32 -4.35
C LYS A 522 12.90 -17.23 -3.54
N LEU A 523 13.90 -17.64 -2.76
CA LEU A 523 14.69 -16.74 -1.94
C LEU A 523 15.29 -15.62 -2.80
N CYS A 524 14.97 -14.38 -2.45
CA CYS A 524 15.44 -13.19 -3.14
C CYS A 524 15.53 -12.00 -2.16
N ASN A 525 15.74 -10.79 -2.70
CA ASN A 525 15.88 -9.57 -1.88
C ASN A 525 14.54 -8.89 -1.54
N TYR A 526 13.41 -9.52 -1.90
CA TYR A 526 12.09 -8.91 -1.91
C TYR A 526 11.17 -9.63 -0.92
N LEU A 527 10.66 -8.89 0.07
CA LEU A 527 9.77 -9.40 1.10
C LEU A 527 8.54 -10.03 0.47
N ILE A 528 7.86 -9.33 -0.45
CA ILE A 528 6.55 -9.76 -0.96
C ILE A 528 6.64 -11.13 -1.66
N VAL A 529 7.84 -11.52 -2.08
CA VAL A 529 8.12 -12.84 -2.64
C VAL A 529 8.54 -13.81 -1.55
N ASN A 530 9.46 -13.40 -0.68
CA ASN A 530 9.98 -14.25 0.40
C ASN A 530 8.90 -14.72 1.38
N GLU A 531 7.96 -13.85 1.73
CA GLU A 531 6.83 -14.15 2.60
C GLU A 531 5.81 -15.10 1.94
N LYS A 532 5.96 -15.43 0.66
CA LYS A 532 5.10 -16.39 -0.05
C LYS A 532 5.79 -17.72 -0.36
N ILE A 533 7.09 -17.87 -0.09
CA ILE A 533 7.86 -19.08 -0.46
C ILE A 533 7.29 -20.32 0.21
N ALA A 534 6.86 -21.30 -0.60
CA ALA A 534 6.34 -22.57 -0.13
C ALA A 534 7.24 -23.22 0.94
N ARG A 535 6.60 -23.67 2.03
CA ARG A 535 7.18 -24.32 3.22
C ARG A 535 7.84 -23.37 4.20
N MET A 536 7.97 -22.07 3.91
CA MET A 536 8.39 -21.07 4.90
C MET A 536 7.21 -20.60 5.73
N ILE A 537 7.50 -19.86 6.81
CA ILE A 537 6.50 -19.14 7.60
C ILE A 537 6.92 -17.68 7.73
N HIS A 538 6.00 -16.82 8.12
CA HIS A 538 6.35 -15.50 8.61
C HIS A 538 5.48 -15.10 9.80
N ILE A 539 5.99 -14.16 10.59
CA ILE A 539 5.33 -13.61 11.77
C ILE A 539 5.40 -12.09 11.66
N ALA A 540 4.25 -11.43 11.76
CA ALA A 540 4.19 -9.98 11.74
C ALA A 540 4.07 -9.38 13.14
N LEU A 541 4.84 -8.34 13.42
CA LEU A 541 4.74 -7.55 14.64
C LEU A 541 3.86 -6.33 14.40
N GLY A 542 3.05 -5.96 15.40
CA GLY A 542 2.16 -4.80 15.36
C GLY A 542 0.72 -5.17 15.01
N SER A 543 0.17 -4.52 13.99
CA SER A 543 -1.24 -4.57 13.63
C SER A 543 -1.60 -5.95 13.08
N GLY A 544 -2.71 -6.50 13.57
CA GLY A 544 -3.31 -7.69 13.01
C GLY A 544 -4.30 -7.39 11.89
N PHE A 545 -4.74 -8.48 11.28
CA PHE A 545 -5.70 -8.56 10.19
C PHE A 545 -7.13 -8.89 10.70
N GLU A 546 -7.44 -8.42 11.90
CA GLU A 546 -8.79 -8.37 12.47
C GLU A 546 -9.01 -7.02 13.19
N PRO A 547 -10.26 -6.49 13.21
CA PRO A 547 -10.58 -5.20 13.82
C PRO A 547 -10.04 -4.99 15.23
N ASP A 548 -10.11 -6.00 16.10
CA ASP A 548 -9.71 -5.89 17.50
C ASP A 548 -8.18 -5.91 17.71
N ARG A 549 -7.41 -5.95 16.63
CA ARG A 549 -5.94 -6.05 16.62
C ARG A 549 -5.25 -4.93 15.86
N ALA A 550 -5.95 -3.85 15.53
CA ALA A 550 -5.41 -2.71 14.80
C ALA A 550 -4.36 -1.90 15.60
N THR A 551 -3.29 -1.45 14.93
CA THR A 551 -2.34 -0.41 15.36
C THR A 551 -1.65 0.26 14.16
N GLU A 552 -0.61 1.09 14.35
CA GLU A 552 -0.02 1.95 13.29
C GLU A 552 1.22 1.38 12.58
N TYR A 553 1.62 0.15 12.86
CA TYR A 553 2.67 -0.52 12.08
C TYR A 553 2.39 -2.01 11.92
N HIS A 554 2.94 -2.58 10.87
CA HIS A 554 2.96 -4.01 10.58
C HIS A 554 4.34 -4.31 9.97
N THR A 555 5.01 -5.32 10.48
CA THR A 555 6.39 -5.67 10.12
C THR A 555 6.54 -7.18 10.08
N ASP A 556 6.59 -7.71 8.86
CA ASP A 556 6.79 -9.13 8.57
C ASP A 556 8.23 -9.56 8.76
N ILE A 557 8.39 -10.73 9.38
CA ILE A 557 9.68 -11.39 9.58
C ILE A 557 9.57 -12.81 9.03
N VAL A 558 10.33 -13.10 7.97
CA VAL A 558 10.30 -14.38 7.28
C VAL A 558 11.28 -15.37 7.92
N ILE A 559 10.82 -16.61 8.09
CA ILE A 559 11.51 -17.69 8.78
C ILE A 559 11.67 -18.87 7.81
N ASN A 560 12.91 -19.32 7.61
CA ASN A 560 13.21 -20.45 6.75
C ASN A 560 12.94 -21.78 7.48
N SER A 561 11.69 -22.22 7.42
CA SER A 561 11.24 -23.46 8.04
C SER A 561 12.02 -24.72 7.61
N PRO A 562 12.35 -24.93 6.32
CA PRO A 562 13.26 -26.01 5.89
C PRO A 562 14.63 -25.97 6.56
N ARG A 563 15.25 -24.80 6.66
CA ARG A 563 16.57 -24.64 7.29
C ARG A 563 16.54 -24.94 8.78
N GLN A 564 15.51 -24.47 9.47
CA GLN A 564 15.31 -24.69 10.91
C GLN A 564 14.66 -26.05 11.23
N LYS A 565 14.30 -26.83 10.19
CA LYS A 565 13.59 -28.10 10.25
C LYS A 565 12.37 -28.04 11.17
N LEU A 566 11.53 -27.04 10.96
CA LEU A 566 10.36 -26.81 11.80
C LEU A 566 9.37 -27.98 11.71
N ASP A 567 8.80 -28.32 12.85
CA ASP A 567 7.58 -29.10 12.98
C ASP A 567 6.44 -28.12 13.28
N ILE A 568 5.38 -28.14 12.48
CA ILE A 568 4.21 -27.26 12.58
C ILE A 568 2.94 -28.10 12.50
N TYR A 569 2.16 -28.05 13.57
CA TYR A 569 0.88 -28.76 13.67
C TYR A 569 -0.10 -28.00 14.56
N GLY A 570 -1.37 -28.10 14.22
CA GLY A 570 -2.46 -27.61 15.06
C GLY A 570 -2.88 -28.67 16.09
N ILE A 571 -3.42 -28.23 17.22
CA ILE A 571 -4.03 -29.07 18.26
C ILE A 571 -5.49 -28.64 18.39
N ASP A 572 -6.42 -29.56 18.18
CA ASP A 572 -7.86 -29.31 18.35
C ASP A 572 -8.31 -29.39 19.82
N ASN A 573 -9.58 -29.08 20.05
CA ASN A 573 -10.20 -29.10 21.38
C ASN A 573 -10.26 -30.49 22.04
N GLN A 574 -9.95 -31.57 21.30
CA GLN A 574 -9.82 -32.93 21.83
C GLN A 574 -8.35 -33.31 22.10
N GLY A 575 -7.41 -32.39 21.85
CA GLY A 575 -5.98 -32.63 21.98
C GLY A 575 -5.38 -33.42 20.82
N LYS A 576 -6.10 -33.58 19.69
CA LYS A 576 -5.57 -34.28 18.51
C LYS A 576 -4.69 -33.35 17.69
N GLU A 577 -3.54 -33.87 17.28
CA GLU A 577 -2.60 -33.17 16.40
C GLU A 577 -3.02 -33.27 14.93
N HIS A 578 -2.97 -32.13 14.23
CA HIS A 578 -3.20 -32.01 12.80
C HIS A 578 -1.95 -31.40 12.16
N TRP A 579 -1.16 -32.26 11.52
CA TRP A 579 0.14 -31.90 10.98
C TRP A 579 0.04 -31.08 9.70
N ILE A 580 0.87 -30.04 9.58
CA ILE A 580 0.98 -29.18 8.39
C ILE A 580 2.38 -29.30 7.78
N ILE A 581 3.42 -29.09 8.59
CA ILE A 581 4.83 -29.23 8.21
C ILE A 581 5.53 -30.16 9.20
N LYS A 582 6.36 -31.08 8.69
CA LYS A 582 7.22 -31.96 9.50
C LYS A 582 8.65 -31.87 9.01
N LYS A 583 9.59 -31.51 9.89
CA LYS A 583 11.01 -31.27 9.57
C LYS A 583 11.21 -30.37 8.35
N GLY A 584 10.39 -29.33 8.24
CA GLY A 584 10.46 -28.34 7.17
C GLY A 584 9.78 -28.75 5.85
N GLU A 585 9.14 -29.91 5.78
CA GLU A 585 8.41 -30.37 4.59
C GLU A 585 6.90 -30.40 4.83
N PHE A 586 6.12 -30.00 3.81
CA PHE A 586 4.66 -30.13 3.87
C PHE A 586 4.24 -31.60 3.95
N VAL A 587 3.20 -31.86 4.76
CA VAL A 587 2.57 -33.19 4.87
C VAL A 587 1.07 -33.19 4.55
N VAL A 588 0.59 -32.13 3.88
CA VAL A 588 -0.83 -31.84 3.58
C VAL A 588 -1.15 -31.74 2.08
#